data_AF-A0A8S9TVW9-F1
#
_entry.id   AF-A0A8S9TVW9-F1
#
_cell.length_a   1.000
_cell.length_b   1.000
_cell.length_c   1.000
_cell.angle_alpha   90.00
_cell.angle_beta   90.00
_cell.angle_gamma   90.00
#
_symmetry.space_group_name_H-M   'P 1'
#
loop_
_entity.id
_entity.type
_entity.pdbx_description
1 polymer ?
#
loop_
_entity_poly.entity_id
_entity_poly.type
_entity_poly.pdbx_seq_one_letter_code
_entity_poly.pdbx_strand_id
1 'polypeptide(L)'
;MAPKNNAPTSSGSTSVASSPAPVKNALNLEVEHAVFTHPELFGEFPTTTYDPIPELPYENRALKADPSFKNRLADATVTHLEPKIGTEILNLQLHELTDSQKDELALLVAQRGVVFFRDQKISIEDQ
;
A
#
# COMPACT_ATOMS: atom_id res chain seq x y z
N MET A 1 -36.70 -75.12 -24.79
CA MET A 1 -36.49 -76.40 -24.10
C MET A 1 -35.11 -76.38 -23.45
N ALA A 2 -35.05 -76.39 -22.11
CA ALA A 2 -33.81 -76.43 -21.31
C ALA A 2 -33.45 -77.88 -20.95
N PRO A 3 -32.18 -78.15 -20.55
CA PRO A 3 -31.97 -78.53 -19.16
C PRO A 3 -30.68 -77.92 -18.56
N LYS A 4 -30.75 -77.32 -17.38
CA LYS A 4 -30.50 -77.87 -16.02
C LYS A 4 -29.04 -77.78 -15.55
N ASN A 5 -28.88 -76.94 -14.53
CA ASN A 5 -28.00 -77.05 -13.35
C ASN A 5 -27.37 -78.43 -13.07
N ASN A 6 -26.14 -78.42 -12.52
CA ASN A 6 -25.95 -78.79 -11.11
C ASN A 6 -24.55 -78.42 -10.56
N ALA A 7 -24.57 -77.96 -9.31
CA ALA A 7 -23.50 -77.48 -8.41
C ALA A 7 -22.52 -78.63 -7.99
N PRO A 8 -21.56 -78.51 -7.01
CA PRO A 8 -21.54 -77.71 -5.78
C PRO A 8 -20.17 -77.00 -5.56
N THR A 9 -19.84 -76.24 -4.51
CA THR A 9 -20.14 -76.45 -3.10
C THR A 9 -19.78 -75.19 -2.31
N SER A 10 -20.59 -74.98 -1.29
CA SER A 10 -20.51 -74.02 -0.20
C SER A 10 -19.19 -74.03 0.60
N SER A 11 -18.74 -72.83 0.94
CA SER A 11 -18.29 -72.50 2.29
C SER A 11 -18.68 -71.03 2.51
N GLY A 12 -19.77 -70.77 3.21
CA GLY A 12 -19.74 -70.82 4.67
C GLY A 12 -19.76 -69.38 5.15
N SER A 13 -20.97 -68.85 5.27
CA SER A 13 -21.30 -67.55 5.82
C SER A 13 -20.85 -67.45 7.27
N THR A 14 -19.99 -66.47 7.57
CA THR A 14 -19.94 -65.87 8.91
C THR A 14 -20.26 -64.40 8.75
N SER A 15 -21.54 -64.09 8.93
CA SER A 15 -22.08 -62.74 9.09
C SER A 15 -21.53 -62.15 10.38
N VAL A 16 -20.51 -61.31 10.28
CA VAL A 16 -20.13 -60.41 11.38
C VAL A 16 -20.85 -59.10 11.12
N ALA A 17 -21.79 -58.78 12.00
CA ALA A 17 -22.64 -57.60 11.91
C ALA A 17 -21.79 -56.32 11.76
N SER A 18 -21.88 -55.66 10.61
CA SER A 18 -21.28 -54.34 10.43
C SER A 18 -22.15 -53.29 11.11
N SER A 19 -21.71 -52.77 12.25
CA SER A 19 -22.21 -51.49 12.74
C SER A 19 -21.98 -50.43 11.65
N PRO A 20 -22.96 -49.56 11.31
CA PRO A 20 -22.73 -48.55 10.30
C PRO A 20 -21.64 -47.59 10.78
N ALA A 21 -20.51 -47.56 10.06
CA ALA A 21 -19.48 -46.57 10.30
C ALA A 21 -20.08 -45.17 10.08
N PRO A 22 -19.93 -44.22 11.02
CA PRO A 22 -20.40 -42.87 10.80
C PRO A 22 -19.71 -42.31 9.57
N VAL A 23 -20.50 -41.81 8.62
CA VAL A 23 -19.98 -41.10 7.44
C VAL A 23 -19.19 -39.91 8.00
N LYS A 24 -17.86 -40.01 7.96
CA LYS A 24 -16.98 -38.91 8.37
C LYS A 24 -17.37 -37.70 7.52
N ASN A 25 -17.75 -36.59 8.16
CA ASN A 25 -17.96 -35.32 7.46
C ASN A 25 -16.77 -35.10 6.51
N ALA A 26 -17.05 -34.75 5.25
CA ALA A 26 -16.04 -34.59 4.19
C ALA A 26 -14.93 -33.55 4.51
N LEU A 27 -15.03 -32.85 5.64
CA LEU A 27 -14.00 -31.97 6.19
C LEU A 27 -12.82 -32.71 6.84
N ASN A 28 -12.92 -34.01 7.16
CA ASN A 28 -11.88 -34.77 7.86
C ASN A 28 -11.23 -35.86 6.98
N LEU A 29 -11.35 -35.80 5.65
CA LEU A 29 -10.50 -36.60 4.77
C LEU A 29 -9.13 -35.92 4.69
N GLU A 30 -8.11 -36.56 5.26
CA GLU A 30 -6.72 -36.23 4.94
C GLU A 30 -6.52 -36.54 3.44
N VAL A 31 -6.49 -35.49 2.62
CA VAL A 31 -6.18 -35.62 1.20
C VAL A 31 -4.69 -35.89 1.10
N GLU A 32 -4.31 -37.12 0.77
CA GLU A 32 -2.92 -37.42 0.46
C GLU A 32 -2.53 -36.70 -0.83
N HIS A 33 -1.76 -35.62 -0.67
CA HIS A 33 -1.18 -34.91 -1.80
C HIS A 33 0.05 -35.68 -2.29
N ALA A 34 0.15 -35.88 -3.61
CA ALA A 34 1.35 -36.43 -4.21
C ALA A 34 2.56 -35.53 -3.90
N VAL A 35 3.68 -36.14 -3.51
CA VAL A 35 4.92 -35.40 -3.21
C VAL A 35 5.38 -34.69 -4.48
N PHE A 36 5.54 -33.37 -4.39
CA PHE A 36 6.01 -32.57 -5.52
C PHE A 36 7.44 -32.97 -5.89
N THR A 37 7.64 -33.36 -7.15
CA THR A 37 8.88 -34.01 -7.61
C THR A 37 10.04 -33.03 -7.82
N HIS A 38 9.75 -31.73 -7.90
CA HIS A 38 10.69 -30.68 -8.29
C HIS A 38 10.86 -29.61 -7.20
N PRO A 39 11.49 -29.92 -6.05
CA PRO A 39 11.65 -28.96 -4.97
C PRO A 39 12.40 -27.68 -5.38
N GLU A 40 13.20 -27.72 -6.44
CA GLU A 40 13.91 -26.57 -7.01
C GLU A 40 12.99 -25.49 -7.62
N LEU A 41 11.72 -25.83 -7.89
CA LEU A 41 10.72 -24.89 -8.40
C LEU A 41 9.92 -24.21 -7.29
N PHE A 42 10.22 -24.51 -6.01
CA PHE A 42 9.64 -23.75 -4.91
C PHE A 42 10.17 -22.32 -4.94
N GLY A 43 9.25 -21.36 -4.81
CA GLY A 43 9.64 -19.97 -4.60
C GLY A 43 10.32 -19.83 -3.24
N GLU A 44 11.59 -19.48 -3.24
CA GLU A 44 12.30 -19.10 -2.02
C GLU A 44 12.25 -17.58 -1.86
N PHE A 45 11.89 -17.11 -0.66
CA PHE A 45 12.07 -15.71 -0.29
C PHE A 45 13.43 -15.61 0.39
N PRO A 46 14.46 -15.02 -0.27
CA PRO A 46 15.74 -14.84 0.39
C PRO A 46 15.53 -13.95 1.61
N THR A 47 16.15 -14.32 2.73
CA THR A 47 16.14 -13.49 3.94
C THR A 47 17.10 -12.31 3.73
N THR A 48 16.65 -11.30 3.00
CA THR A 48 17.40 -10.06 2.79
C THR A 48 17.09 -9.09 3.92
N THR A 49 18.10 -8.78 4.74
CA THR A 49 18.03 -7.71 5.75
C THR A 49 18.65 -6.45 5.18
N TYR A 50 17.89 -5.35 5.16
CA TYR A 50 18.39 -4.03 4.79
C TYR A 50 18.91 -3.30 6.03
N ASP A 51 19.90 -2.44 5.81
CA ASP A 51 20.37 -1.53 6.85
C ASP A 51 19.23 -0.57 7.26
N PRO A 52 19.18 -0.15 8.53
CA PRO A 52 18.24 0.86 8.98
C PRO A 52 18.39 2.16 8.18
N ILE A 53 17.26 2.80 7.87
CA ILE A 53 17.25 4.10 7.20
C ILE A 53 17.98 5.12 8.08
N PRO A 54 18.97 5.87 7.58
CA PRO A 54 19.67 6.87 8.38
C PRO A 54 18.75 8.03 8.74
N GLU A 55 18.92 8.59 9.94
CA GLU A 55 18.24 9.82 10.34
C GLU A 55 18.83 11.01 9.57
N LEU A 56 18.00 11.67 8.77
CA LEU A 56 18.38 12.90 8.08
C LEU A 56 18.00 14.10 8.96
N PRO A 57 18.97 14.95 9.36
CA PRO A 57 18.64 16.15 10.14
C PRO A 57 17.77 17.08 9.29
N TYR A 58 16.58 17.40 9.81
CA TYR A 58 15.63 18.30 9.16
C TYR A 58 15.45 19.56 10.00
N GLU A 59 15.53 20.72 9.36
CA GLU A 59 15.27 22.01 9.97
C GLU A 59 14.17 22.73 9.17
N ASN A 60 13.18 23.29 9.86
CA ASN A 60 12.08 23.98 9.21
C ASN A 60 12.55 25.32 8.61
N ARG A 61 12.37 25.48 7.30
CA ARG A 61 12.73 26.69 6.54
C ARG A 61 12.04 27.95 7.05
N ALA A 62 10.82 27.83 7.58
CA ALA A 62 10.07 28.95 8.15
C ALA A 62 10.80 29.64 9.33
N LEU A 63 11.70 28.93 10.02
CA LEU A 63 12.48 29.51 11.13
C LEU A 63 13.53 30.52 10.66
N LYS A 64 13.90 30.49 9.38
CA LYS A 64 14.90 31.38 8.77
C LYS A 64 14.29 32.64 8.15
N ALA A 65 12.96 32.70 8.08
CA ALA A 65 12.22 33.79 7.47
C ALA A 65 12.27 35.09 8.29
N ASP A 66 12.21 36.25 7.63
CA ASP A 66 11.94 37.53 8.30
C ASP A 66 10.44 37.60 8.65
N PRO A 67 10.04 37.73 9.93
CA PRO A 67 8.64 37.86 10.33
C PRO A 67 7.91 39.05 9.72
N SER A 68 8.65 40.04 9.23
CA SER A 68 8.10 41.24 8.59
C SER A 68 7.80 41.06 7.09
N PHE A 69 8.06 39.88 6.49
CA PHE A 69 7.81 39.58 5.07
C PHE A 69 8.37 40.64 4.11
N LYS A 70 9.63 41.05 4.32
CA LYS A 70 10.23 42.18 3.61
C LYS A 70 10.65 41.83 2.18
N ASN A 71 10.98 40.57 1.89
CA ASN A 71 11.54 40.15 0.60
C ASN A 71 10.50 39.81 -0.47
N ARG A 72 9.27 40.30 -0.29
CA ARG A 72 8.25 40.41 -1.33
C ARG A 72 7.50 39.12 -1.63
N LEU A 73 6.32 39.07 -1.00
CA LEU A 73 5.07 38.83 -1.71
C LEU A 73 4.51 40.12 -2.34
N ALA A 74 5.30 41.20 -2.49
CA ALA A 74 4.80 42.55 -2.79
C ALA A 74 4.16 42.68 -4.18
N ASP A 75 4.63 41.94 -5.17
CA ASP A 75 4.03 41.89 -6.50
C ASP A 75 2.97 40.77 -6.59
N ALA A 76 2.92 39.89 -5.59
CA ALA A 76 1.95 38.83 -5.48
C ALA A 76 0.66 39.36 -4.87
N THR A 77 -0.47 39.02 -5.48
CA THR A 77 -1.78 39.34 -4.90
C THR A 77 -2.18 38.22 -3.96
N VAL A 78 -2.22 38.53 -2.66
CA VAL A 78 -2.54 37.58 -1.60
C VAL A 78 -4.00 37.75 -1.21
N THR A 79 -4.81 36.71 -1.41
CA THR A 79 -6.22 36.68 -1.05
C THR A 79 -6.47 35.60 -0.01
N HIS A 80 -6.95 35.96 1.17
CA HIS A 80 -7.33 34.97 2.18
C HIS A 80 -8.72 34.44 1.87
N LEU A 81 -8.82 33.13 1.65
CA LEU A 81 -10.09 32.48 1.28
C LEU A 81 -11.00 32.30 2.50
N GLU A 82 -10.43 31.83 3.62
CA GLU A 82 -11.15 31.60 4.88
C GLU A 82 -10.37 32.29 6.03
N PRO A 83 -11.02 32.81 7.09
CA PRO A 83 -10.30 33.53 8.15
C PRO A 83 -9.20 32.71 8.83
N LYS A 84 -9.40 31.39 8.98
CA LYS A 84 -8.51 30.51 9.76
C LYS A 84 -7.52 29.69 8.93
N ILE A 85 -7.76 29.52 7.63
CA ILE A 85 -6.96 28.62 6.79
C ILE A 85 -7.03 29.10 5.34
N GLY A 86 -6.04 28.76 4.53
CA GLY A 86 -6.14 28.93 3.09
C GLY A 86 -5.84 30.36 2.63
N THR A 87 -4.91 30.46 1.70
CA THR A 87 -4.55 31.72 1.05
C THR A 87 -4.29 31.44 -0.43
N GLU A 88 -4.91 32.20 -1.30
CA GLU A 88 -4.64 32.20 -2.73
C GLU A 88 -3.60 33.28 -3.06
N ILE A 89 -2.62 32.90 -3.88
CA ILE A 89 -1.51 33.74 -4.31
C ILE A 89 -1.50 33.78 -5.83
N LEU A 90 -1.64 34.99 -6.37
CA LEU A 90 -1.57 35.30 -7.80
C LEU A 90 -0.28 36.05 -8.11
N ASN A 91 0.16 36.01 -9.37
CA ASN A 91 1.34 36.73 -9.88
C ASN A 91 2.67 36.38 -9.20
N LEU A 92 2.82 35.14 -8.74
CA LEU A 92 4.07 34.65 -8.15
C LEU A 92 4.50 33.39 -8.90
N GLN A 93 5.75 33.28 -9.34
CA GLN A 93 6.28 32.06 -9.98
C GLN A 93 7.26 31.35 -9.05
N LEU A 94 7.00 30.08 -8.73
CA LEU A 94 7.80 29.34 -7.73
C LEU A 94 9.26 29.12 -8.15
N HIS A 95 9.54 28.99 -9.45
CA HIS A 95 10.89 28.74 -9.96
C HIS A 95 11.78 29.98 -9.95
N GLU A 96 11.21 31.18 -9.88
CA GLU A 96 11.94 32.46 -9.85
C GLU A 96 12.28 32.91 -8.43
N LEU A 97 11.81 32.19 -7.40
CA LEU A 97 11.99 32.58 -6.00
C LEU A 97 13.43 32.41 -5.53
N THR A 98 13.92 33.46 -4.87
CA THR A 98 15.17 33.40 -4.09
C THR A 98 14.98 32.57 -2.83
N ASP A 99 16.09 32.08 -2.24
CA ASP A 99 16.00 31.26 -1.02
C ASP A 99 15.37 32.00 0.15
N SER A 100 15.64 33.29 0.31
CA SER A 100 15.00 34.12 1.34
C SER A 100 13.49 34.23 1.13
N GLN A 101 13.03 34.33 -0.12
CA GLN A 101 11.60 34.36 -0.45
C GLN A 101 10.93 33.01 -0.21
N LYS A 102 11.63 31.89 -0.46
CA LYS A 102 11.14 30.54 -0.15
C LYS A 102 10.99 30.34 1.36
N ASP A 103 11.91 30.87 2.16
CA ASP A 103 11.82 30.82 3.61
C ASP A 103 10.63 31.64 4.12
N GLU A 104 10.41 32.86 3.60
CA GLU A 104 9.21 33.66 3.88
C GLU A 104 7.92 32.95 3.43
N LEU A 105 7.91 32.30 2.27
CA LEU A 105 6.77 31.51 1.81
C LEU A 105 6.47 30.35 2.77
N ALA A 106 7.50 29.67 3.27
CA ALA A 106 7.34 28.61 4.26
C ALA A 106 6.73 29.15 5.57
N LEU A 107 7.07 30.36 5.99
CA LEU A 107 6.44 31.02 7.13
C LEU A 107 4.95 31.31 6.87
N LEU A 108 4.59 31.77 5.67
CA LEU A 108 3.19 31.96 5.30
C LEU A 108 2.41 30.64 5.32
N VAL A 109 2.99 29.57 4.80
CA VAL A 109 2.38 28.22 4.83
C VAL A 109 2.18 27.75 6.27
N ALA A 110 3.18 27.93 7.14
CA ALA A 110 3.09 27.56 8.55
C ALA A 110 1.96 28.31 9.28
N GLN A 111 1.72 29.58 8.93
CA GLN A 111 0.67 30.40 9.52
C GLN A 111 -0.74 30.09 8.97
N ARG A 112 -0.84 29.83 7.66
CA ARG A 112 -2.12 29.69 6.94
C ARG A 112 -2.53 28.25 6.67
N GLY A 113 -1.66 27.28 6.95
CA GLY A 113 -1.85 25.85 6.73
C GLY A 113 -1.72 25.43 5.26
N VAL A 114 -2.48 26.07 4.37
CA VAL A 114 -2.47 25.79 2.94
C VAL A 114 -2.43 27.08 2.12
N VAL A 115 -1.68 27.05 1.03
CA VAL A 115 -1.54 28.13 0.06
C VAL A 115 -1.77 27.58 -1.35
N PHE A 116 -2.49 28.34 -2.17
CA PHE A 116 -2.77 28.01 -3.56
C PHE A 116 -2.02 28.99 -4.45
N PHE A 117 -1.32 28.49 -5.46
CA PHE A 117 -0.66 29.31 -6.47
C PHE A 117 -1.42 29.18 -7.78
N ARG A 118 -1.78 30.31 -8.38
CA ARG A 118 -2.41 30.35 -9.70
C ARG A 118 -1.40 30.69 -10.78
N ASP A 119 -1.73 30.34 -12.02
CA ASP A 119 -0.99 30.72 -13.23
C ASP A 119 0.51 30.40 -13.18
N GLN A 120 0.87 29.23 -12.64
CA GLN A 120 2.26 28.76 -12.64
C GLN A 120 2.68 28.35 -14.06
N LYS A 121 3.78 28.92 -14.54
CA LYS A 121 4.44 28.53 -15.79
C LYS A 121 5.37 27.35 -15.49
N ILE A 122 4.81 26.14 -15.38
CA ILE A 122 5.60 24.91 -15.25
C ILE A 122 5.37 24.04 -16.49
N SER A 123 6.45 23.54 -17.08
CA SER A 123 6.39 22.41 -18.01
C SER A 123 6.58 21.09 -17.24
N ILE A 124 6.28 19.95 -17.84
CA ILE A 124 6.55 18.63 -17.23
C ILE A 124 8.05 18.42 -17.03
N GLU A 125 8.89 19.02 -17.89
CA GLU A 125 10.35 18.90 -17.79
C GLU A 125 10.94 19.77 -16.67
N ASP A 126 10.23 20.82 -16.24
CA ASP A 126 10.65 21.76 -15.21
C ASP A 126 10.06 21.45 -13.81
N GLN A 127 9.37 20.30 -13.67
CA GLN A 127 8.70 19.85 -12.43
C GLN A 127 9.59 18.92 -11.60
#